data_AF-A0A847CSI2-F1
#
_entry.id   AF-A0A847CSI2-F1
#
_cell.length_a   1.000
_cell.length_b   1.000
_cell.length_c   1.000
_cell.angle_alpha   90.00
_cell.angle_beta   90.00
_cell.angle_gamma   90.00
#
_symmetry.space_group_name_H-M   'P 1'
#
loop_
_entity.id
_entity.type
_entity.pdbx_description
1 polymer ?
#
loop_
_entity_poly.entity_id
_entity_poly.type
_entity_poly.pdbx_seq_one_letter_code
_entity_poly.pdbx_strand_id
1 'polypeptide(L)'
;MSEPETFKPGSRWDSLREALQTQRAQVGNPSYAEIAERVAAARRDQGLNEHEARVARSTVYDLFTLGRPRINLDLVREIASTLGTDASDVEMWISACHEQQKPQPLSSDQADAEMSWHTQLLIAAACIALNVAGGWLTHTLQLPIFLDMVGPAVAVFVLGTWRGVAVGAATNLVLAFINGPALLAFLVVNVAGALVWGYGIHRFNMGSTLPRFFSLNLLVALACSLVAVPVIVLAFQSDIARTYNDLTLTLQSLGAGLLTAIGLSNIVHSAVDKLLSGFIALAIVAAMPIAWRRRTNLTL
;
A
#
# COMPACT_ATOMS: atom_id res chain seq x y z
N MET A 1 34.38 -0.40 -36.03
CA MET A 1 33.76 0.18 -34.84
C MET A 1 32.44 -0.54 -34.67
N SER A 2 32.44 -1.62 -33.89
CA SER A 2 31.28 -2.49 -33.65
C SER A 2 30.25 -1.74 -32.82
N GLU A 3 29.00 -1.70 -33.28
CA GLU A 3 27.87 -1.16 -32.53
C GLU A 3 27.72 -1.90 -31.18
N PRO A 4 27.39 -1.19 -30.08
CA PRO A 4 27.11 -1.84 -28.81
C PRO A 4 25.79 -2.63 -28.93
N GLU A 5 25.85 -3.93 -28.66
CA GLU A 5 24.66 -4.79 -28.58
C GLU A 5 23.64 -4.19 -27.61
N THR A 6 22.44 -3.94 -28.13
CA THR A 6 21.31 -3.48 -27.34
C THR A 6 20.86 -4.60 -26.42
N PHE A 7 21.16 -4.47 -25.12
CA PHE A 7 20.71 -5.39 -24.07
C PHE A 7 19.18 -5.42 -24.05
N LYS A 8 18.59 -6.45 -24.66
CA LYS A 8 17.17 -6.76 -24.48
C LYS A 8 16.98 -7.18 -23.02
N PRO A 9 16.02 -6.60 -22.28
CA PRO A 9 15.73 -7.09 -20.94
C PRO A 9 15.35 -8.56 -21.05
N GLY A 10 16.10 -9.42 -20.36
CA GLY A 10 15.84 -10.86 -20.30
C GLY A 10 14.42 -11.13 -19.81
N SER A 11 13.83 -12.24 -20.25
CA SER A 11 12.58 -12.72 -19.69
C SER A 11 12.73 -13.00 -18.20
N ARG A 12 11.66 -12.82 -17.42
CA ARG A 12 11.63 -13.12 -15.97
C ARG A 12 12.06 -14.54 -15.59
N TRP A 13 12.05 -15.46 -16.55
CA TRP A 13 12.40 -16.87 -16.34
C TRP A 13 13.81 -17.21 -16.83
N ASP A 14 14.58 -16.25 -17.31
CA ASP A 14 15.90 -16.51 -17.89
C ASP A 14 16.88 -17.08 -16.85
N SER A 15 16.87 -16.58 -15.61
CA SER A 15 17.66 -17.14 -14.50
C SER A 15 17.35 -18.62 -14.24
N LEU A 16 16.07 -19.01 -14.30
CA LEU A 16 15.65 -20.42 -14.14
C LEU A 16 16.11 -21.29 -15.32
N ARG A 17 16.10 -20.73 -16.54
CA ARG A 17 16.55 -21.42 -17.75
C ARG A 17 18.08 -21.59 -17.77
N GLU A 18 18.83 -20.60 -17.30
CA GLU A 18 20.27 -20.67 -17.11
C GLU A 18 20.65 -21.72 -16.07
N ALA A 19 19.90 -21.82 -14.96
CA ALA A 19 20.08 -22.88 -13.97
C ALA A 19 19.88 -24.28 -14.58
N LEU A 20 18.81 -24.47 -15.37
CA LEU A 20 18.57 -25.72 -16.10
C LEU A 20 19.67 -26.03 -17.13
N GLN A 21 20.12 -25.04 -17.89
CA GLN A 21 21.23 -25.20 -18.84
C GLN A 21 22.52 -25.64 -18.12
N THR A 22 22.80 -25.04 -16.96
CA THR A 22 23.96 -25.37 -16.12
C THR A 22 23.86 -26.81 -15.62
N GLN A 23 22.69 -27.23 -15.13
CA GLN A 23 22.48 -28.62 -14.71
C GLN A 23 22.65 -29.61 -15.85
N ARG A 24 22.06 -29.31 -17.02
CA ARG A 24 22.22 -30.14 -18.22
C ARG A 24 23.69 -30.29 -18.61
N ALA A 25 24.49 -29.24 -18.47
CA ALA A 25 25.93 -29.30 -18.72
C ALA A 25 26.67 -30.17 -17.69
N GLN A 26 26.29 -30.12 -16.41
CA GLN A 26 26.90 -30.92 -15.35
C GLN A 26 26.70 -32.42 -15.53
N VAL A 27 25.53 -32.84 -16.06
CA VAL A 27 25.24 -34.26 -16.31
C VAL A 27 25.68 -34.77 -17.69
N GLY A 28 26.52 -34.02 -18.40
CA GLY A 28 27.12 -34.47 -19.67
C GLY A 28 26.33 -34.10 -20.93
N ASN A 29 25.48 -33.06 -20.88
CA ASN A 29 24.74 -32.52 -22.02
C ASN A 29 23.86 -33.53 -22.80
N PRO A 30 22.97 -34.28 -22.12
CA PRO A 30 22.03 -35.17 -22.80
C PRO A 30 21.21 -34.41 -23.85
N SER A 31 20.81 -35.11 -24.92
CA SER A 31 20.03 -34.49 -25.99
C SER A 31 18.62 -34.12 -25.50
N TYR A 32 17.97 -33.14 -26.11
CA TYR A 32 16.58 -32.80 -25.72
C TYR A 32 15.58 -33.93 -25.99
N ALA A 33 15.88 -34.82 -26.95
CA ALA A 33 15.08 -36.03 -27.19
C ALA A 33 15.26 -37.03 -26.06
N GLU A 34 16.50 -37.23 -25.61
CA GLU A 34 16.83 -38.10 -24.48
C GLU A 34 16.20 -37.59 -23.17
N ILE A 35 16.23 -36.28 -22.90
CA ILE A 35 15.53 -35.69 -21.76
C ILE A 35 14.01 -35.97 -21.85
N ALA A 36 13.41 -35.80 -23.03
CA ALA A 36 11.99 -36.09 -23.23
C ALA A 36 11.67 -37.58 -22.98
N GLU A 37 12.54 -38.49 -23.40
CA GLU A 37 12.40 -39.93 -23.15
C GLU A 37 12.56 -40.29 -21.67
N ARG A 38 13.52 -39.67 -20.96
CA ARG A 38 13.71 -39.88 -19.51
C ARG A 38 12.48 -39.43 -18.72
N VAL A 39 11.91 -38.28 -19.08
CA VAL A 39 10.66 -37.78 -18.45
C VAL A 39 9.49 -38.72 -18.77
N ALA A 40 9.36 -39.18 -20.02
CA ALA A 40 8.31 -40.12 -20.39
C ALA A 40 8.47 -41.49 -19.71
N ALA A 41 9.70 -41.95 -19.47
CA ALA A 41 9.97 -43.15 -18.69
C ALA A 41 9.53 -42.95 -17.23
N ALA A 42 9.94 -41.87 -16.58
CA ALA A 42 9.56 -41.57 -15.20
C ALA A 42 8.03 -41.46 -15.00
N ARG A 43 7.31 -40.88 -15.97
CA ARG A 43 5.84 -40.82 -15.95
C ARG A 43 5.19 -42.20 -16.07
N ARG A 44 5.74 -43.10 -16.90
CA ARG A 44 5.24 -44.48 -17.02
C ARG A 44 5.46 -45.27 -15.73
N ASP A 45 6.60 -45.06 -15.07
CA ASP A 45 6.88 -45.69 -13.77
C ASP A 45 5.90 -45.22 -12.68
N GLN A 46 5.32 -44.03 -12.84
CA GLN A 46 4.26 -43.49 -12.00
C GLN A 46 2.85 -43.97 -12.40
N GLY A 47 2.73 -44.86 -13.40
CA GLY A 47 1.47 -45.45 -13.82
C GLY A 47 0.68 -44.67 -14.87
N LEU A 48 1.25 -43.60 -15.45
CA LEU A 48 0.61 -42.90 -16.57
C LEU A 48 0.60 -43.75 -17.84
N ASN A 49 -0.45 -43.61 -18.65
CA ASN A 49 -0.54 -44.32 -19.92
C ASN A 49 0.47 -43.77 -20.95
N GLU A 50 0.73 -44.54 -22.03
CA GLU A 50 1.76 -44.20 -23.02
C GLU A 50 1.54 -42.84 -23.70
N HIS A 51 0.28 -42.43 -23.88
CA HIS A 51 -0.05 -41.16 -24.49
C HIS A 51 0.22 -39.97 -23.54
N GLU A 52 -0.16 -40.10 -22.27
CA GLU A 52 0.03 -39.08 -21.23
C GLU A 52 1.49 -38.93 -20.79
N ALA A 53 2.25 -40.03 -20.86
CA ALA A 53 3.67 -40.02 -20.55
C ALA A 53 4.49 -39.27 -21.62
N ARG A 54 3.99 -39.17 -22.86
CA ARG A 54 4.77 -38.62 -23.97
C ARG A 54 5.00 -37.12 -23.83
N VAL A 55 6.26 -36.70 -23.90
CA VAL A 55 6.67 -35.29 -23.97
C VAL A 55 7.32 -35.02 -25.33
N ALA A 56 6.95 -33.91 -25.98
CA ALA A 56 7.56 -33.52 -27.25
C ALA A 56 8.94 -32.88 -27.04
N ARG A 57 9.90 -33.25 -27.90
CA ARG A 57 11.25 -32.65 -27.92
C ARG A 57 11.22 -31.13 -28.00
N SER A 58 10.33 -30.55 -28.81
CA SER A 58 10.18 -29.10 -28.95
C SER A 58 9.78 -28.44 -27.63
N THR A 59 8.88 -29.06 -26.87
CA THR A 59 8.47 -28.58 -25.54
C THR A 59 9.65 -28.57 -24.56
N VAL A 60 10.48 -29.63 -24.58
CA VAL A 60 11.72 -29.66 -23.79
C VAL A 60 12.67 -28.55 -24.24
N TYR A 61 12.95 -28.43 -25.54
CA TYR A 61 13.81 -27.38 -26.10
C TYR A 61 13.35 -25.96 -25.71
N ASP A 62 12.04 -25.72 -25.75
CA ASP A 62 11.44 -24.45 -25.38
C ASP A 62 11.65 -24.09 -23.91
N LEU A 63 11.94 -25.05 -23.02
CA LEU A 63 12.31 -24.80 -21.62
C LEU A 63 13.78 -24.42 -21.42
N PHE A 64 14.64 -24.61 -22.42
CA PHE A 64 16.04 -24.16 -22.39
C PHE A 64 16.26 -22.86 -23.18
N THR A 65 15.24 -22.33 -23.85
CA THR A 65 15.36 -21.14 -24.71
C THR A 65 15.13 -19.84 -23.94
N LEU A 66 16.13 -18.95 -23.88
CA LEU A 66 16.04 -17.64 -23.22
C LEU A 66 15.09 -16.65 -23.93
N GLY A 67 14.67 -15.60 -23.23
CA GLY A 67 13.83 -14.53 -23.77
C GLY A 67 12.35 -14.91 -23.94
N ARG A 68 11.92 -16.05 -23.38
CA ARG A 68 10.53 -16.55 -23.49
C ARG A 68 9.70 -16.15 -22.27
N PRO A 69 8.55 -15.48 -22.44
CA PRO A 69 7.78 -14.91 -21.33
C PRO A 69 7.03 -15.94 -20.48
N ARG A 70 6.78 -17.14 -21.05
CA ARG A 70 6.04 -18.23 -20.42
C ARG A 70 6.94 -19.45 -20.25
N ILE A 71 6.66 -20.23 -19.22
CA ILE A 71 7.34 -21.48 -18.90
C ILE A 71 6.34 -22.43 -18.22
N ASN A 72 6.48 -23.73 -18.46
CA ASN A 72 5.70 -24.75 -17.76
C ASN A 72 6.53 -25.25 -16.56
N LEU A 73 6.17 -24.84 -15.35
CA LEU A 73 6.93 -25.13 -14.13
C LEU A 73 6.88 -26.60 -13.73
N ASP A 74 5.79 -27.30 -14.03
CA ASP A 74 5.66 -28.73 -13.70
C ASP A 74 6.63 -29.55 -14.55
N LEU A 75 6.71 -29.23 -15.84
CA LEU A 75 7.70 -29.86 -16.72
C LEU A 75 9.15 -29.47 -16.37
N VAL A 76 9.38 -28.26 -15.83
CA VAL A 76 10.70 -27.87 -15.30
C VAL A 76 11.10 -28.77 -14.12
N ARG A 77 10.20 -29.03 -13.18
CA ARG A 77 10.45 -29.93 -12.04
C ARG A 77 10.76 -31.35 -12.50
N GLU A 78 9.99 -31.87 -13.45
CA GLU A 78 10.21 -33.20 -14.01
C GLU A 78 11.55 -33.31 -14.76
N ILE A 79 11.92 -32.29 -15.54
CA ILE A 79 13.22 -32.28 -16.21
C ILE A 79 14.35 -32.21 -15.18
N ALA A 80 14.25 -31.33 -14.20
CA ALA A 80 15.27 -31.18 -13.17
C ALA A 80 15.46 -32.49 -12.38
N SER A 81 14.37 -33.20 -12.03
CA SER A 81 14.47 -34.48 -11.33
C SER A 81 15.13 -35.56 -12.19
N THR A 82 14.84 -35.63 -13.49
CA THR A 82 15.51 -36.59 -14.41
C THR A 82 16.98 -36.24 -14.71
N LEU A 83 17.38 -35.00 -14.45
CA LEU A 83 18.77 -34.53 -14.47
C LEU A 83 19.43 -34.66 -13.08
N GLY A 84 18.77 -35.25 -12.08
CA GLY A 84 19.35 -35.50 -10.76
C GLY A 84 19.42 -34.27 -9.85
N THR A 85 18.69 -33.21 -10.16
CA THR A 85 18.53 -32.04 -9.27
C THR A 85 17.52 -32.35 -8.17
N ASP A 86 17.83 -31.96 -6.92
CA ASP A 86 16.89 -32.09 -5.82
C ASP A 86 15.69 -31.14 -5.98
N ALA A 87 14.52 -31.56 -5.49
CA ALA A 87 13.31 -30.76 -5.55
C ALA A 87 13.46 -29.42 -4.79
N SER A 88 14.25 -29.42 -3.71
CA SER A 88 14.50 -28.21 -2.92
C SER A 88 15.24 -27.13 -3.71
N ASP A 89 16.23 -27.52 -4.52
CA ASP A 89 17.00 -26.60 -5.37
C ASP A 89 16.13 -25.95 -6.45
N VAL A 90 15.25 -26.73 -7.06
CA VAL A 90 14.31 -26.23 -8.08
C VAL A 90 13.35 -25.21 -7.49
N GLU A 91 12.81 -25.48 -6.30
CA GLU A 91 11.94 -24.54 -5.61
C GLU A 91 12.69 -23.27 -5.17
N MET A 92 13.97 -23.36 -4.81
CA MET A 92 14.81 -22.18 -4.57
C MET A 92 14.97 -21.32 -5.84
N TRP A 93 15.20 -21.92 -7.00
CA TRP A 93 15.31 -21.18 -8.26
C TRP A 93 14.00 -20.49 -8.65
N ILE A 94 12.87 -21.19 -8.49
CA ILE A 94 11.54 -20.63 -8.74
C ILE A 94 11.26 -19.48 -7.76
N SER A 95 11.56 -19.67 -6.48
CA SER A 95 11.37 -18.66 -5.43
C SER A 95 12.21 -17.40 -5.70
N ALA A 96 13.47 -17.57 -6.10
CA ALA A 96 14.36 -16.46 -6.46
C ALA A 96 13.82 -15.64 -7.65
N CYS A 97 13.26 -16.31 -8.67
CA CYS A 97 12.61 -15.63 -9.79
C CYS A 97 11.38 -14.81 -9.35
N HIS A 98 10.61 -15.32 -8.38
CA HIS A 98 9.49 -14.59 -7.81
C HIS A 98 9.94 -13.41 -6.94
N GLU A 99 11.02 -13.56 -6.19
CA GLU A 99 11.56 -12.53 -5.30
C GLU A 99 12.16 -11.34 -6.08
N GLN A 100 12.90 -11.61 -7.16
CA GLN A 100 13.38 -10.58 -8.10
C GLN A 100 12.26 -9.76 -8.74
N GLN A 101 11.04 -10.29 -8.76
CA GLN A 101 9.87 -9.65 -9.35
C GLN A 101 9.04 -8.85 -8.35
N LYS A 102 9.29 -9.04 -7.04
CA LYS A 102 8.71 -8.18 -6.02
C LYS A 102 9.33 -6.80 -6.18
N PRO A 103 8.54 -5.73 -6.37
CA PRO A 103 9.10 -4.39 -6.50
C PRO A 103 9.96 -4.13 -5.27
N GLN A 104 11.28 -3.99 -5.49
CA GLN A 104 12.19 -3.66 -4.42
C GLN A 104 11.74 -2.30 -3.88
N PRO A 105 11.31 -2.20 -2.61
CA PRO A 105 10.96 -0.90 -2.06
C PRO A 105 12.19 -0.01 -2.17
N LEU A 106 12.04 1.14 -2.84
CA LEU A 106 13.10 2.14 -2.97
C LEU A 106 13.67 2.42 -1.58
N SER A 107 15.00 2.42 -1.45
CA SER A 107 15.64 2.84 -0.21
C SER A 107 15.17 4.25 0.15
N SER A 108 14.97 4.53 1.44
CA SER A 108 14.45 5.83 1.92
C SER A 108 15.25 7.02 1.37
N ASP A 109 16.56 6.85 1.19
CA ASP A 109 17.46 7.87 0.62
C ASP A 109 17.23 8.12 -0.88
N GLN A 110 16.80 7.11 -1.65
CA GLN A 110 16.52 7.26 -3.09
C GLN A 110 15.11 7.84 -3.34
N ALA A 111 14.15 7.58 -2.46
CA ALA A 111 12.80 8.16 -2.57
C ALA A 111 12.79 9.67 -2.28
N ASP A 112 13.61 10.14 -1.33
CA ASP A 112 13.79 11.56 -1.03
C ASP A 112 14.65 12.29 -2.09
N ALA A 113 15.55 11.58 -2.78
CA ALA A 113 16.44 12.16 -3.80
C ALA A 113 15.75 12.55 -5.13
N GLU A 114 14.53 12.10 -5.42
CA GLU A 114 13.87 12.34 -6.72
C GLU A 114 12.77 13.42 -6.73
N MET A 115 12.45 14.07 -5.61
CA MET A 115 11.42 15.13 -5.57
C MET A 115 12.00 16.44 -5.08
N SER A 116 12.10 17.42 -5.99
CA SER A 116 12.53 18.78 -5.65
C SER A 116 11.75 19.32 -4.45
N TRP A 117 12.44 19.97 -3.52
CA TRP A 117 11.84 20.55 -2.32
C TRP A 117 10.72 21.55 -2.64
N HIS A 118 10.81 22.23 -3.80
CA HIS A 118 9.75 23.10 -4.30
C HIS A 118 8.45 22.32 -4.52
N THR A 119 8.53 21.13 -5.12
CA THR A 119 7.35 20.30 -5.37
C THR A 119 6.77 19.77 -4.07
N GLN A 120 7.61 19.40 -3.11
CA GLN A 120 7.15 19.00 -1.79
C GLN A 120 6.39 20.14 -1.08
N LEU A 121 6.91 21.37 -1.15
CA LEU A 121 6.24 22.54 -0.60
C LEU A 121 4.93 22.86 -1.33
N LEU A 122 4.89 22.75 -2.66
CA LEU A 122 3.67 22.95 -3.43
C LEU A 122 2.58 21.94 -3.05
N ILE A 123 2.96 20.67 -2.89
CA ILE A 123 2.02 19.62 -2.43
C ILE A 123 1.56 19.93 -1.00
N ALA A 124 2.47 20.29 -0.11
CA ALA A 124 2.12 20.64 1.27
C ALA A 124 1.16 21.84 1.32
N ALA A 125 1.44 22.90 0.56
CA ALA A 125 0.57 24.07 0.45
C ALA A 125 -0.82 23.71 -0.13
N ALA A 126 -0.86 22.87 -1.18
CA ALA A 126 -2.12 22.39 -1.75
C ALA A 126 -2.92 21.55 -0.74
N CYS A 127 -2.25 20.72 0.08
CA CYS A 127 -2.90 19.94 1.13
C CYS A 127 -3.47 20.83 2.24
N ILE A 128 -2.74 21.86 2.66
CA ILE A 128 -3.26 22.85 3.63
C ILE A 128 -4.48 23.56 3.05
N ALA A 129 -4.40 24.03 1.79
CA ALA A 129 -5.50 24.69 1.11
C ALA A 129 -6.73 23.78 0.98
N LEU A 130 -6.53 22.50 0.66
CA LEU A 130 -7.59 21.50 0.59
C LEU A 130 -8.33 21.35 1.94
N ASN A 131 -7.57 21.32 3.04
CA ASN A 131 -8.16 21.24 4.37
C ASN A 131 -8.91 22.52 4.76
N VAL A 132 -8.37 23.70 4.43
CA VAL A 132 -9.05 24.98 4.66
C VAL A 132 -10.36 25.04 3.86
N ALA A 133 -10.35 24.58 2.61
CA ALA A 133 -11.55 24.46 1.79
C ALA A 133 -12.57 23.46 2.37
N GLY A 134 -12.09 22.34 2.92
CA GLY A 134 -12.93 21.38 3.66
C GLY A 134 -13.64 22.03 4.84
N GLY A 135 -12.90 22.76 5.70
CA GLY A 135 -13.48 23.48 6.83
C GLY A 135 -14.46 24.58 6.42
N TRP A 136 -14.19 25.30 5.33
CA TRP A 136 -15.13 26.26 4.77
C TRP A 136 -16.42 25.57 4.30
N LEU A 137 -16.30 24.45 3.58
CA LEU A 137 -17.43 23.71 3.04
C LEU A 137 -18.35 23.15 4.14
N THR A 138 -17.77 22.54 5.19
CA THR A 138 -18.54 21.99 6.31
C THR A 138 -19.28 23.08 7.07
N HIS A 139 -18.67 24.24 7.25
CA HIS A 139 -19.32 25.40 7.85
C HIS A 139 -20.45 25.97 6.98
N THR A 140 -20.25 26.08 5.66
CA THR A 140 -21.27 26.62 4.75
C THR A 140 -22.46 25.67 4.58
N LEU A 141 -22.21 24.36 4.48
CA LEU A 141 -23.25 23.35 4.27
C LEU A 141 -23.80 22.76 5.58
N GLN A 142 -23.28 23.18 6.74
CA GLN A 142 -23.65 22.66 8.06
C GLN A 142 -23.55 21.13 8.13
N LEU A 143 -22.47 20.58 7.57
CA LEU A 143 -22.27 19.12 7.52
C LEU A 143 -21.91 18.60 8.91
N PRO A 144 -22.44 17.43 9.32
CA PRO A 144 -22.10 16.80 10.60
C PRO A 144 -20.77 16.02 10.53
N ILE A 145 -19.76 16.56 9.83
CA ILE A 145 -18.40 16.02 9.65
C ILE A 145 -17.40 17.17 9.57
N PHE A 146 -16.11 16.90 9.74
CA PHE A 146 -15.09 17.94 9.85
C PHE A 146 -14.36 18.20 8.52
N LEU A 147 -14.13 17.17 7.71
CA LEU A 147 -13.34 17.16 6.47
C LEU A 147 -11.97 17.86 6.60
N ASP A 148 -11.47 17.93 7.83
CA ASP A 148 -10.31 18.73 8.26
C ASP A 148 -9.03 17.89 8.32
N MET A 149 -9.05 16.71 7.70
CA MET A 149 -7.91 15.79 7.65
C MET A 149 -7.67 15.19 6.25
N VAL A 150 -8.36 15.66 5.20
CA VAL A 150 -8.12 15.19 3.83
C VAL A 150 -6.72 15.56 3.36
N GLY A 151 -6.31 16.82 3.56
CA GLY A 151 -4.99 17.31 3.19
C GLY A 151 -3.85 16.57 3.90
N PRO A 152 -3.86 16.46 5.24
CA PRO A 152 -2.90 15.70 6.02
C PRO A 152 -2.84 14.23 5.61
N ALA A 153 -3.97 13.58 5.31
CA ALA A 153 -3.99 12.21 4.79
C ALA A 153 -3.24 12.11 3.45
N VAL A 154 -3.58 12.98 2.47
CA VAL A 154 -2.86 13.03 1.18
C VAL A 154 -1.36 13.27 1.39
N ALA A 155 -0.99 14.23 2.25
CA ALA A 155 0.40 14.55 2.55
C ALA A 155 1.13 13.37 3.21
N VAL A 156 0.50 12.64 4.13
CA VAL A 156 1.08 11.41 4.69
C VAL A 156 1.32 10.40 3.58
N PHE A 157 0.32 10.16 2.73
CA PHE A 157 0.39 9.10 1.70
C PHE A 157 1.46 9.38 0.64
N VAL A 158 1.68 10.66 0.31
CA VAL A 158 2.56 11.10 -0.78
C VAL A 158 3.94 11.53 -0.29
N LEU A 159 4.00 12.32 0.78
CA LEU A 159 5.23 12.95 1.29
C LEU A 159 5.84 12.19 2.47
N GLY A 160 5.12 11.22 3.03
CA GLY A 160 5.52 10.44 4.20
C GLY A 160 5.02 11.00 5.52
N THR A 161 5.15 10.21 6.58
CA THR A 161 4.55 10.47 7.91
C THR A 161 4.87 11.84 8.46
N TRP A 162 6.14 12.21 8.60
CA TRP A 162 6.52 13.45 9.29
C TRP A 162 6.15 14.72 8.53
N ARG A 163 6.25 14.70 7.20
CA ARG A 163 5.80 15.82 6.36
C ARG A 163 4.28 15.95 6.41
N GLY A 164 3.54 14.84 6.42
CA GLY A 164 2.09 14.83 6.62
C GLY A 164 1.66 15.35 8.01
N VAL A 165 2.39 15.00 9.07
CA VAL A 165 2.19 15.55 10.41
C VAL A 165 2.44 17.07 10.43
N ALA A 166 3.49 17.55 9.78
CA ALA A 166 3.77 18.97 9.66
C ALA A 166 2.66 19.72 8.90
N VAL A 167 2.11 19.13 7.83
CA VAL A 167 0.94 19.66 7.11
C VAL A 167 -0.30 19.72 7.99
N GLY A 168 -0.57 18.68 8.79
CA GLY A 168 -1.67 18.67 9.77
C GLY A 168 -1.52 19.79 10.79
N ALA A 169 -0.33 19.91 11.39
CA ALA A 169 -0.06 20.97 12.36
C ALA A 169 -0.18 22.38 11.74
N ALA A 170 0.43 22.59 10.57
CA ALA A 170 0.37 23.85 9.84
C ALA A 170 -1.06 24.24 9.46
N THR A 171 -1.91 23.27 9.11
CA THR A 171 -3.32 23.52 8.82
C THR A 171 -4.02 24.13 10.03
N ASN A 172 -3.89 23.53 11.23
CA ASN A 172 -4.53 24.09 12.42
C ASN A 172 -3.99 25.47 12.79
N LEU A 173 -2.70 25.76 12.54
CA LEU A 173 -2.15 27.11 12.72
C LEU A 173 -2.83 28.12 11.78
N VAL A 174 -2.97 27.78 10.50
CA VAL A 174 -3.65 28.62 9.50
C VAL A 174 -5.12 28.82 9.86
N LEU A 175 -5.83 27.74 10.20
CA LEU A 175 -7.23 27.80 10.58
C LEU A 175 -7.46 28.63 11.84
N ALA A 176 -6.56 28.51 12.83
CA ALA A 176 -6.64 29.30 14.05
C ALA A 176 -6.39 30.79 13.80
N PHE A 177 -5.50 31.12 12.87
CA PHE A 177 -5.27 32.50 12.45
C PHE A 177 -6.51 33.11 11.77
N ILE A 178 -7.24 32.32 10.96
CA ILE A 178 -8.41 32.80 10.22
C ILE A 178 -9.68 32.85 11.09
N ASN A 179 -9.91 31.82 11.91
CA ASN A 179 -11.21 31.59 12.58
C ASN A 179 -11.14 31.68 14.11
N GLY A 180 -9.94 31.84 14.68
CA GLY A 180 -9.76 32.05 16.11
C GLY A 180 -8.91 30.98 16.82
N PRO A 181 -8.29 31.34 17.96
CA PRO A 181 -7.25 30.55 18.61
C PRO A 181 -7.74 29.21 19.16
N ALA A 182 -9.04 29.04 19.37
CA ALA A 182 -9.62 27.79 19.88
C ALA A 182 -9.31 26.58 18.96
N LEU A 183 -9.15 26.81 17.64
CA LEU A 183 -8.79 25.75 16.70
C LEU A 183 -7.36 25.21 16.86
N LEU A 184 -6.48 25.91 17.60
CA LEU A 184 -5.16 25.39 17.95
C LEU A 184 -5.26 24.15 18.83
N ALA A 185 -6.30 24.04 19.66
CA ALA A 185 -6.47 22.89 20.54
C ALA A 185 -6.67 21.59 19.74
N PHE A 186 -7.20 21.67 18.51
CA PHE A 186 -7.36 20.52 17.62
C PHE A 186 -6.10 20.16 16.83
N LEU A 187 -5.02 20.93 16.93
CA LEU A 187 -3.73 20.59 16.32
C LEU A 187 -3.24 19.20 16.76
N VAL A 188 -3.36 18.89 18.06
CA VAL A 188 -2.94 17.59 18.59
C VAL A 188 -3.76 16.42 18.03
N VAL A 189 -5.03 16.67 17.68
CA VAL A 189 -5.91 15.68 17.03
C VAL A 189 -5.43 15.42 15.60
N ASN A 190 -5.10 16.48 14.87
CA ASN A 190 -4.60 16.38 13.50
C ASN A 190 -3.24 15.65 13.45
N VAL A 191 -2.35 15.96 14.39
CA VAL A 191 -1.08 15.26 14.57
C VAL A 191 -1.31 13.77 14.88
N ALA A 192 -2.20 13.45 15.82
CA ALA A 192 -2.49 12.07 16.19
C ALA A 192 -3.00 11.24 14.99
N GLY A 193 -3.96 11.78 14.23
CA GLY A 193 -4.49 11.06 13.07
C GLY A 193 -3.45 10.88 11.96
N ALA A 194 -2.63 11.90 11.68
CA ALA A 194 -1.55 11.82 10.70
C ALA A 194 -0.49 10.77 11.09
N LEU A 195 -0.15 10.66 12.38
CA LEU A 195 0.75 9.62 12.88
C LEU A 195 0.16 8.22 12.69
N VAL A 196 -1.12 8.01 13.04
CA VAL A 196 -1.76 6.71 12.90
C VAL A 196 -1.86 6.28 11.43
N TRP A 197 -2.27 7.17 10.53
CA TRP A 197 -2.21 6.88 9.08
C TRP A 197 -0.78 6.58 8.62
N GLY A 198 0.19 7.38 9.06
CA GLY A 198 1.58 7.26 8.67
C GLY A 198 2.18 5.92 9.06
N TYR A 199 2.10 5.53 10.33
CA TYR A 199 2.59 4.23 10.76
C TYR A 199 1.75 3.09 10.18
N GLY A 200 0.42 3.25 10.07
CA GLY A 200 -0.46 2.26 9.46
C GLY A 200 -0.04 1.89 8.03
N ILE A 201 0.25 2.89 7.20
CA ILE A 201 0.65 2.70 5.80
C ILE A 201 2.12 2.34 5.68
N HIS A 202 3.01 3.11 6.30
CA HIS A 202 4.45 2.98 6.05
C HIS A 202 5.13 1.89 6.89
N ARG A 203 4.57 1.51 8.04
CA ARG A 203 5.17 0.49 8.93
C ARG A 203 4.38 -0.81 8.97
N PHE A 204 3.05 -0.74 8.96
CA PHE A 204 2.16 -1.90 9.14
C PHE A 204 1.49 -2.39 7.85
N ASN A 205 1.76 -1.74 6.71
CA ASN A 205 1.22 -2.13 5.39
C ASN A 205 -0.32 -2.26 5.38
N MET A 206 -1.02 -1.41 6.13
CA MET A 206 -2.49 -1.40 6.18
C MET A 206 -3.12 -0.74 4.94
N GLY A 207 -2.31 -0.13 4.08
CA GLY A 207 -2.70 0.39 2.77
C GLY A 207 -2.69 -0.65 1.64
N SER A 208 -2.67 -1.95 1.97
CA SER A 208 -2.46 -3.01 0.98
C SER A 208 -3.74 -3.65 0.44
N THR A 209 -4.85 -3.58 1.19
CA THR A 209 -6.16 -4.16 0.82
C THR A 209 -7.30 -3.28 1.32
N LEU A 210 -8.46 -3.31 0.67
CA LEU A 210 -9.60 -2.44 1.02
C LEU A 210 -10.04 -2.62 2.48
N PRO A 211 -10.16 -3.86 3.01
CA PRO A 211 -10.50 -4.07 4.42
C PRO A 211 -9.44 -3.51 5.37
N ARG A 212 -8.15 -3.67 5.07
CA ARG A 212 -7.07 -3.15 5.93
C ARG A 212 -7.09 -1.63 5.99
N PHE A 213 -7.34 -0.98 4.84
CA PHE A 213 -7.43 0.46 4.77
C PHE A 213 -8.68 0.99 5.47
N PHE A 214 -9.81 0.29 5.31
CA PHE A 214 -11.03 0.58 6.07
C PHE A 214 -10.79 0.50 7.59
N SER A 215 -10.15 -0.58 8.06
CA SER A 215 -9.76 -0.74 9.47
C SER A 215 -8.78 0.34 9.93
N LEU A 216 -7.83 0.76 9.09
CA LEU A 216 -6.92 1.86 9.40
C LEU A 216 -7.69 3.16 9.66
N ASN A 217 -8.66 3.50 8.81
CA ASN A 217 -9.46 4.72 9.00
C ASN A 217 -10.31 4.67 10.28
N LEU A 218 -10.80 3.49 10.67
CA LEU A 218 -11.43 3.30 11.99
C LEU A 218 -10.46 3.48 13.16
N LEU A 219 -9.22 2.98 13.05
CA LEU A 219 -8.20 3.21 14.07
C LEU A 219 -7.82 4.69 14.18
N VAL A 220 -7.71 5.40 13.06
CA VAL A 220 -7.50 6.86 13.03
C VAL A 220 -8.69 7.57 13.68
N ALA A 221 -9.92 7.17 13.38
CA ALA A 221 -11.12 7.75 13.99
C ALA A 221 -11.14 7.61 15.51
N LEU A 222 -10.77 6.43 16.01
CA LEU A 222 -10.67 6.15 17.45
C LEU A 222 -9.55 6.97 18.10
N ALA A 223 -8.35 6.97 17.51
CA ALA A 223 -7.22 7.74 18.03
C ALA A 223 -7.53 9.25 18.07
N CYS A 224 -8.09 9.80 17.00
CA CYS A 224 -8.54 11.19 16.96
C CYS A 224 -9.60 11.45 18.03
N SER A 225 -10.54 10.52 18.26
CA SER A 225 -11.59 10.70 19.27
C SER A 225 -11.04 10.68 20.70
N LEU A 226 -10.10 9.78 20.99
CA LEU A 226 -9.45 9.70 22.30
C LEU A 226 -8.70 10.98 22.65
N VAL A 227 -8.17 11.68 21.64
CA VAL A 227 -7.50 12.98 21.82
C VAL A 227 -8.49 14.14 21.81
N ALA A 228 -9.49 14.11 20.93
CA ALA A 228 -10.44 15.20 20.74
C ALA A 228 -11.39 15.36 21.93
N VAL A 229 -11.87 14.26 22.52
CA VAL A 229 -12.85 14.35 23.63
C VAL A 229 -12.28 15.11 24.84
N PRO A 230 -11.07 14.82 25.35
CA PRO A 230 -10.44 15.65 26.38
C PRO A 230 -10.26 17.10 25.97
N VAL A 231 -9.85 17.36 24.71
CA VAL A 231 -9.71 18.72 24.18
C VAL A 231 -11.04 19.47 24.22
N ILE A 232 -12.13 18.85 23.76
CA ILE A 232 -13.48 19.42 23.77
C ILE A 232 -13.91 19.73 25.20
N VAL A 233 -13.78 18.76 26.11
CA VAL A 233 -14.23 18.90 27.50
C VAL A 233 -13.42 19.97 28.25
N LEU A 234 -12.11 20.09 28.00
CA LEU A 234 -11.26 21.02 28.75
C LEU A 234 -11.27 22.43 28.15
N ALA A 235 -11.20 22.56 26.82
CA ALA A 235 -11.01 23.84 26.15
C ALA A 235 -12.33 24.55 25.80
N PHE A 236 -13.47 23.84 25.77
CA PHE A 236 -14.75 24.38 25.28
C PHE A 236 -15.87 24.32 26.32
N GLN A 237 -15.55 24.29 27.62
CA GLN A 237 -16.51 24.17 28.73
C GLN A 237 -17.72 25.11 28.66
N SER A 238 -17.52 26.34 28.18
CA SER A 238 -18.57 27.36 28.03
C SER A 238 -19.44 27.21 26.78
N ASP A 239 -18.95 26.50 25.76
CA ASP A 239 -19.58 26.36 24.44
C ASP A 239 -20.09 24.94 24.16
N ILE A 240 -19.94 24.00 25.10
CA ILE A 240 -20.48 22.63 24.96
C ILE A 240 -21.96 22.68 24.59
N ALA A 241 -22.73 23.64 25.14
CA ALA A 241 -24.13 23.94 24.80
C ALA A 241 -24.39 24.29 23.32
N ARG A 242 -23.44 24.95 22.66
CA ARG A 242 -23.52 25.43 21.27
C ARG A 242 -22.89 24.45 20.28
N THR A 243 -21.99 23.59 20.76
CA THR A 243 -21.31 22.53 20.00
C THR A 243 -22.06 21.18 20.06
N TYR A 244 -23.14 21.07 20.84
CA TYR A 244 -23.96 19.85 20.84
C TYR A 244 -24.57 19.59 19.47
N ASN A 245 -24.15 18.51 18.84
CA ASN A 245 -24.91 17.90 17.74
C ASN A 245 -26.18 17.26 18.31
N ASP A 246 -27.25 17.22 17.51
CA ASP A 246 -28.55 16.58 17.85
C ASP A 246 -28.38 15.20 18.49
N LEU A 247 -27.33 14.47 18.10
CA LEU A 247 -27.02 13.15 18.62
C LEU A 247 -26.58 13.17 20.10
N THR A 248 -25.82 14.17 20.55
CA THR A 248 -25.42 14.27 21.97
C THR A 248 -26.64 14.57 22.84
N LEU A 249 -27.53 15.47 22.40
CA LEU A 249 -28.78 15.77 23.11
C LEU A 249 -29.71 14.55 23.15
N THR A 250 -29.81 13.81 22.04
CA THR A 250 -30.56 12.56 21.97
C THR A 250 -30.02 11.52 22.95
N LEU A 251 -28.70 11.35 23.03
CA LEU A 251 -28.10 10.41 23.99
C LEU A 251 -28.36 10.81 25.44
N GLN A 252 -28.35 12.12 25.76
CA GLN A 252 -28.70 12.60 27.08
C GLN A 252 -30.18 12.40 27.42
N SER A 253 -31.09 12.62 26.46
CA SER A 253 -32.52 12.36 26.67
C SER A 253 -32.83 10.87 26.88
N LEU A 254 -31.99 9.99 26.35
CA LEU A 254 -31.98 8.55 26.62
C LEU A 254 -31.29 8.16 27.94
N GLY A 255 -30.82 9.14 28.73
CA GLY A 255 -30.25 8.94 30.06
C GLY A 255 -28.73 8.75 30.11
N ALA A 256 -28.00 8.95 29.00
CA ALA A 256 -26.54 8.91 29.04
C ALA A 256 -25.98 10.12 29.80
N GLY A 257 -24.95 9.89 30.62
CA GLY A 257 -24.18 10.97 31.22
C GLY A 257 -23.52 11.86 30.16
N LEU A 258 -23.31 13.14 30.49
CA LEU A 258 -22.77 14.16 29.58
C LEU A 258 -21.48 13.71 28.86
N LEU A 259 -20.50 13.23 29.62
CA LEU A 259 -19.21 12.79 29.06
C LEU A 259 -19.37 11.60 28.12
N THR A 260 -20.23 10.65 28.48
CA THR A 260 -20.55 9.47 27.65
C THR A 260 -21.22 9.88 26.35
N ALA A 261 -22.15 10.83 26.41
CA ALA A 261 -22.87 11.34 25.25
C ALA A 261 -21.93 12.08 24.28
N ILE A 262 -21.06 12.96 24.80
CA ILE A 262 -20.02 13.65 24.00
C ILE A 262 -19.09 12.63 23.35
N GLY A 263 -18.58 11.67 24.14
CA GLY A 263 -17.64 10.67 23.66
C GLY A 263 -18.22 9.81 22.54
N LEU A 264 -19.44 9.28 22.73
CA LEU A 264 -20.09 8.44 21.74
C LEU A 264 -20.44 9.23 20.47
N SER A 265 -20.95 10.46 20.63
CA SER A 265 -21.22 11.33 19.48
C SER A 265 -19.95 11.60 18.68
N ASN A 266 -18.87 11.99 19.36
CA ASN A 266 -17.61 12.28 18.70
C ASN A 266 -17.02 11.06 17.98
N ILE A 267 -17.13 9.86 18.55
CA ILE A 267 -16.68 8.63 17.87
C ILE A 267 -17.45 8.40 16.58
N VAL A 268 -18.77 8.58 16.58
CA VAL A 268 -19.60 8.41 15.36
C VAL A 268 -19.22 9.44 14.30
N HIS A 269 -19.14 10.72 14.67
CA HIS A 269 -18.74 11.79 13.72
C HIS A 269 -17.32 11.57 13.20
N SER A 270 -16.38 11.22 14.07
CA SER A 270 -14.99 10.92 13.70
C SER A 270 -14.90 9.69 12.79
N ALA A 271 -15.68 8.63 13.02
CA ALA A 271 -15.67 7.45 12.17
C ALA A 271 -16.09 7.78 10.73
N VAL A 272 -17.21 8.48 10.56
CA VAL A 272 -17.68 8.91 9.23
C VAL A 272 -16.64 9.83 8.58
N ASP A 273 -16.13 10.79 9.34
CA ASP A 273 -15.17 11.77 8.87
C ASP A 273 -13.84 11.17 8.40
N LYS A 274 -13.27 10.23 9.16
CA LYS A 274 -11.96 9.64 8.87
C LYS A 274 -12.07 8.60 7.76
N LEU A 275 -13.21 7.92 7.64
CA LEU A 275 -13.52 7.10 6.47
C LEU A 275 -13.58 7.97 5.21
N LEU A 276 -14.39 9.03 5.21
CA LEU A 276 -14.50 9.93 4.07
C LEU A 276 -13.15 10.55 3.71
N SER A 277 -12.45 11.13 4.69
CA SER A 277 -11.16 11.79 4.47
C SER A 277 -10.11 10.83 3.93
N GLY A 278 -10.03 9.62 4.49
CA GLY A 278 -9.11 8.59 4.02
C GLY A 278 -9.41 8.13 2.60
N PHE A 279 -10.66 7.86 2.26
CA PHE A 279 -11.04 7.43 0.91
C PHE A 279 -10.95 8.54 -0.13
N ILE A 280 -11.26 9.79 0.22
CA ILE A 280 -11.02 10.96 -0.65
C ILE A 280 -9.52 11.11 -0.91
N ALA A 281 -8.69 11.02 0.14
CA ALA A 281 -7.24 11.06 -0.01
C ALA A 281 -6.72 9.91 -0.89
N LEU A 282 -7.24 8.69 -0.71
CA LEU A 282 -6.93 7.56 -1.57
C LEU A 282 -7.30 7.83 -3.03
N ALA A 283 -8.50 8.38 -3.29
CA ALA A 283 -8.95 8.73 -4.64
C ALA A 283 -8.06 9.80 -5.29
N ILE A 284 -7.63 10.81 -4.52
CA ILE A 284 -6.69 11.85 -4.98
C ILE A 284 -5.36 11.22 -5.38
N VAL A 285 -4.78 10.36 -4.53
CA VAL A 285 -3.53 9.63 -4.84
C VAL A 285 -3.72 8.71 -6.05
N ALA A 286 -4.87 8.04 -6.14
CA ALA A 286 -5.25 7.18 -7.25
C ALA A 286 -5.60 7.93 -8.55
N ALA A 287 -5.66 9.26 -8.53
CA ALA A 287 -5.75 10.09 -9.72
C ALA A 287 -4.37 10.61 -10.18
N MET A 288 -3.33 10.50 -9.36
CA MET A 288 -1.98 10.97 -9.70
C MET A 288 -1.32 10.12 -10.79
N PRO A 289 -0.37 10.69 -11.57
CA PRO A 289 0.40 9.95 -12.56
C PRO A 289 1.12 8.74 -11.97
N ILE A 290 1.26 7.66 -12.75
CA ILE A 290 1.82 6.37 -12.29
C ILE A 290 3.22 6.54 -11.66
N ALA A 291 4.04 7.45 -12.18
CA ALA A 291 5.36 7.76 -11.64
C ALA A 291 5.33 8.20 -10.16
N TRP A 292 4.30 8.94 -9.77
CA TRP A 292 4.10 9.42 -8.39
C TRP A 292 3.48 8.34 -7.51
N ARG A 293 2.58 7.54 -8.07
CA ARG A 293 1.89 6.47 -7.33
C ARG A 293 2.83 5.35 -6.90
N ARG A 294 3.84 5.02 -7.72
CA ARG A 294 4.86 4.01 -7.38
C ARG A 294 5.71 4.37 -6.17
N ARG A 295 5.69 5.62 -5.71
CA ARG A 295 6.42 6.08 -4.52
C ARG A 295 5.62 5.93 -3.23
N THR A 296 4.32 5.63 -3.31
CA THR A 296 3.47 5.46 -2.12
C THR A 296 3.43 4.00 -1.69
N ASN A 297 3.27 3.73 -0.40
CA ASN A 297 3.07 2.37 0.13
C ASN A 297 1.59 1.92 0.03
N LEU A 298 0.82 2.54 -0.88
CA LEU A 298 -0.56 2.19 -1.16
C LEU A 298 -0.58 1.26 -2.37
N THR A 299 -0.99 0.01 -2.17
CA THR A 299 -1.05 -1.02 -3.23
C THR A 299 -2.49 -1.40 -3.58
N LEU A 300 -3.41 -0.47 -3.33
CA LEU A 300 -4.86 -0.61 -3.37
C LEU A 300 -5.48 -0.15 -4.69
#